data_AF-A0A959YB81-F1
#
_entry.id   AF-A0A959YB81-F1
#
_cell.length_a   1.000
_cell.length_b   1.000
_cell.length_c   1.000
_cell.angle_alpha   90.00
_cell.angle_beta   90.00
_cell.angle_gamma   90.00
#
_symmetry.space_group_name_H-M   'P 1'
#
loop_
_entity.id
_entity.type
_entity.pdbx_description
1 polymer ?
#
loop_
_entity_poly.entity_id
_entity_poly.type
_entity_poly.pdbx_seq_one_letter_code
_entity_poly.pdbx_strand_id
1 'polypeptide(L)'
;GSGHRTIHRGTGVLLKSLLAFHGSCPLLFGVASHRMELTHIRRFYNQHCRFKLRSGKEVFGVVWEVDHGGSTRLFFASVRDYERFQSDPGQPLEVVPLQPDEIMAAESIAS
;
A
#
# COMPACT_ATOMS: atom_id res chain seq x y z
N GLY A 1 48.16 17.87 8.67
CA GLY A 1 48.07 16.64 7.86
C GLY A 1 46.86 16.73 6.98
N SER A 2 47.05 17.21 5.74
CA SER A 2 46.02 17.31 4.70
C SER A 2 45.78 15.94 4.07
N GLY A 3 44.52 15.52 3.99
CA GLY A 3 44.09 14.33 3.25
C GLY A 3 43.15 14.72 2.12
N HIS A 4 43.70 15.24 1.01
CA HIS A 4 42.98 15.42 -0.24
C HIS A 4 43.05 14.11 -1.03
N ARG A 5 41.90 13.44 -1.23
CA ARG A 5 41.76 12.31 -2.17
C ARG A 5 40.83 12.68 -3.31
N THR A 6 41.45 12.79 -4.47
CA THR A 6 40.95 12.96 -5.83
C THR A 6 39.88 11.93 -6.19
N ILE A 7 38.79 12.40 -6.81
CA ILE A 7 37.75 11.56 -7.41
C ILE A 7 38.05 11.41 -8.91
N HIS A 8 38.28 10.18 -9.36
CA HIS A 8 38.24 9.76 -10.76
C HIS A 8 36.98 8.91 -11.01
N ARG A 9 36.31 9.16 -12.14
CA ARG A 9 35.50 8.25 -12.99
C ARG A 9 34.62 9.17 -13.86
N GLY A 10 34.81 9.36 -15.17
CA GLY A 10 35.24 8.41 -16.19
C GLY A 10 34.06 7.53 -16.57
N THR A 11 33.32 7.93 -17.61
CA THR A 11 32.86 7.12 -18.77
C THR A 11 31.73 7.85 -19.50
N GLY A 12 32.01 8.31 -20.71
CA GLY A 12 30.98 8.70 -21.65
C GLY A 12 30.24 7.48 -22.19
N VAL A 13 28.97 7.67 -22.56
CA VAL A 13 28.33 6.79 -23.54
C VAL A 13 27.52 7.65 -24.50
N LEU A 14 27.87 7.41 -25.75
CA LEU A 14 27.45 7.99 -27.01
C LEU A 14 25.99 7.63 -27.30
N LEU A 15 25.12 8.62 -27.49
CA LEU A 15 23.73 8.40 -27.90
C LEU A 15 23.70 8.03 -29.39
N LYS A 16 23.75 6.73 -29.70
CA LYS A 16 23.53 6.19 -31.05
C LYS A 16 22.05 5.85 -31.23
N SER A 17 21.39 6.71 -32.00
CA SER A 17 20.40 6.44 -33.05
C SER A 17 19.76 5.05 -33.19
N LEU A 18 18.42 5.13 -33.26
CA LEU A 18 17.48 4.58 -34.27
C LEU A 18 17.38 3.07 -34.52
N LEU A 19 16.09 2.66 -34.51
CA LEU A 19 15.42 1.69 -35.36
C LEU A 19 15.85 0.22 -35.25
N ALA A 20 14.97 -0.58 -34.65
CA ALA A 20 14.11 -1.51 -35.37
C ALA A 20 13.52 -2.48 -34.35
N PHE A 21 12.19 -2.61 -34.29
CA PHE A 21 11.54 -3.92 -34.20
C PHE A 21 10.05 -3.74 -34.49
N HIS A 22 9.66 -4.21 -35.66
CA HIS A 22 8.30 -4.54 -36.03
C HIS A 22 7.94 -5.81 -35.25
N GLY A 23 6.87 -5.81 -34.45
CA GLY A 23 6.40 -7.03 -33.81
C GLY A 23 5.66 -6.83 -32.49
N SER A 24 4.34 -6.86 -32.57
CA SER A 24 3.43 -7.56 -31.66
C SER A 24 3.57 -7.41 -30.14
N CYS A 25 2.51 -6.84 -29.56
CA CYS A 25 1.99 -7.07 -28.19
C CYS A 25 2.94 -6.83 -27.00
N PRO A 26 2.83 -5.67 -26.33
CA PRO A 26 3.22 -5.57 -24.93
C PRO A 26 2.07 -6.09 -24.07
N LEU A 27 2.09 -7.38 -23.73
CA LEU A 27 1.46 -7.84 -22.50
C LEU A 27 2.56 -8.31 -21.55
N LEU A 28 2.58 -7.67 -20.37
CA LEU A 28 3.06 -8.19 -19.09
C LEU A 28 4.60 -8.41 -19.06
N PHE A 29 5.41 -7.68 -18.30
CA PHE A 29 5.36 -7.56 -16.86
C PHE A 29 5.98 -6.22 -16.44
N GLY A 30 5.20 -5.15 -16.54
CA GLY A 30 5.34 -4.09 -15.56
C GLY A 30 4.71 -4.63 -14.28
N VAL A 31 5.50 -5.09 -13.31
CA VAL A 31 5.01 -5.21 -11.93
C VAL A 31 4.82 -3.78 -11.45
N ALA A 32 3.72 -3.16 -11.89
CA ALA A 32 3.18 -1.99 -11.25
C ALA A 32 2.87 -2.45 -9.83
N SER A 33 3.76 -2.12 -8.88
CA SER A 33 3.43 -2.12 -7.47
C SER A 33 2.24 -1.18 -7.35
N HIS A 34 1.04 -1.73 -7.48
CA HIS A 34 -0.21 -1.06 -7.17
C HIS A 34 -0.22 -0.87 -5.67
N ARG A 35 0.56 0.13 -5.21
CA ARG A 35 0.37 0.71 -3.90
C ARG A 35 -1.04 1.28 -3.93
N MET A 36 -1.89 0.82 -3.04
CA MET A 36 -3.21 1.40 -2.93
C MET A 36 -3.04 2.85 -2.45
N GLU A 37 -3.52 3.79 -3.26
CA GLU A 37 -3.56 5.19 -2.86
C GLU A 37 -4.63 5.39 -1.77
N LEU A 38 -4.35 6.27 -0.80
CA LEU A 38 -5.28 6.59 0.30
C LEU A 38 -6.68 7.01 -0.18
N THR A 39 -6.75 7.65 -1.35
CA THR A 39 -8.02 8.06 -1.98
C THR A 39 -8.89 6.86 -2.38
N HIS A 40 -8.28 5.73 -2.75
CA HIS A 40 -9.01 4.50 -3.07
C HIS A 40 -9.46 3.75 -1.83
N ILE A 41 -8.65 3.71 -0.75
CA ILE A 41 -9.03 2.97 0.46
C ILE A 41 -10.23 3.58 1.19
N ARG A 42 -10.43 4.90 1.07
CA ARG A 42 -11.55 5.64 1.67
C ARG A 42 -12.93 5.04 1.35
N ARG A 43 -13.08 4.43 0.18
CA ARG A 43 -14.32 3.77 -0.24
C ARG A 43 -14.63 2.49 0.53
N PHE A 44 -13.64 1.94 1.22
CA PHE A 44 -13.72 0.71 2.02
C PHE A 44 -13.79 1.00 3.53
N TYR A 45 -13.86 2.27 3.92
CA TYR A 45 -13.95 2.63 5.34
C TYR A 45 -15.26 2.17 5.94
N ASN A 46 -15.20 1.75 7.20
CA ASN A 46 -16.34 1.27 7.98
C ASN A 46 -17.12 0.12 7.33
N GLN A 47 -16.50 -0.61 6.39
CA GLN A 47 -17.08 -1.75 5.69
C GLN A 47 -16.28 -3.01 5.97
N HIS A 48 -16.97 -4.15 5.98
CA HIS A 48 -16.32 -5.45 6.01
C HIS A 48 -15.59 -5.66 4.69
N CYS A 49 -14.27 -5.77 4.77
CA CYS A 49 -13.42 -5.88 3.59
C CYS A 49 -12.41 -7.02 3.76
N ARG A 50 -12.03 -7.60 2.62
CA ARG A 50 -10.87 -8.45 2.48
C ARG A 50 -9.72 -7.60 1.96
N PHE A 51 -8.63 -7.54 2.71
CA PHE A 51 -7.41 -6.84 2.32
C PHE A 51 -6.33 -7.86 1.96
N LYS A 52 -5.73 -7.66 0.79
CA LYS A 52 -4.53 -8.40 0.38
C LYS A 52 -3.30 -7.56 0.69
N LEU A 53 -2.44 -8.06 1.56
CA LEU A 53 -1.22 -7.39 1.97
C LEU A 53 -0.04 -7.73 1.06
N ARG A 54 0.98 -6.88 1.04
CA ARG A 54 2.21 -7.06 0.27
C ARG A 54 2.98 -8.32 0.66
N SER A 55 2.82 -8.78 1.90
CA SER A 55 3.37 -10.07 2.36
C SER A 55 2.71 -11.28 1.68
N GLY A 56 1.62 -11.09 0.93
CA GLY A 56 0.77 -12.16 0.40
C GLY A 56 -0.29 -12.64 1.39
N LYS A 57 -0.27 -12.16 2.64
CA LYS A 57 -1.30 -12.46 3.63
C LYS A 57 -2.60 -11.76 3.27
N GLU A 58 -3.72 -12.43 3.52
CA GLU A 58 -5.05 -11.86 3.43
C GLU A 58 -5.63 -11.68 4.83
N VAL A 59 -6.20 -10.51 5.09
CA VAL A 59 -6.84 -10.18 6.36
C VAL A 59 -8.26 -9.69 6.11
N PHE A 60 -9.16 -10.03 7.02
CA PHE A 60 -10.58 -9.70 6.93
C PHE A 60 -10.94 -8.80 8.11
N GLY A 61 -11.49 -7.63 7.80
CA GLY A 61 -11.78 -6.65 8.84
C GLY A 61 -12.31 -5.33 8.33
N VAL A 62 -12.33 -4.37 9.23
CA VAL A 62 -12.79 -3.00 8.99
C VAL A 62 -11.63 -2.06 9.18
N VAL A 63 -11.51 -1.10 8.26
CA VAL A 63 -10.50 -0.03 8.35
C VAL A 63 -11.17 1.33 8.49
N TRP A 64 -10.50 2.22 9.21
CA TRP A 64 -10.93 3.61 9.34
C TRP A 64 -9.72 4.54 9.53
N GLU A 65 -9.96 5.82 9.28
CA GLU A 65 -9.00 6.89 9.41
C GLU A 65 -9.20 7.60 10.76
N VAL A 66 -8.11 7.89 11.47
CA VAL A 66 -8.13 8.76 12.65
C VAL A 66 -7.12 9.88 12.44
N ASP A 67 -7.57 11.12 12.59
CA ASP A 67 -6.68 12.28 12.65
C ASP A 67 -6.04 12.32 14.04
N HIS A 68 -4.71 12.35 14.06
CA HIS A 68 -3.95 12.58 15.27
C HIS A 68 -2.94 13.70 15.06
N GLY A 69 -3.34 14.91 15.45
CA GLY A 69 -2.46 16.09 15.48
C GLY A 69 -1.95 16.51 14.10
N GLY A 70 -2.79 16.41 13.07
CA GLY A 70 -2.41 16.75 11.68
C GLY A 70 -1.75 15.61 10.92
N SER A 71 -1.73 14.40 11.50
CA SER A 71 -1.35 13.17 10.80
C SER A 71 -2.54 12.21 10.73
N THR A 72 -2.92 11.86 9.50
CA THR A 72 -3.89 10.81 9.21
C THR A 72 -3.24 9.44 9.46
N ARG A 73 -3.86 8.60 10.30
CA ARG A 73 -3.46 7.19 10.46
C ARG A 73 -4.62 6.26 10.14
N LEU A 74 -4.29 5.17 9.45
CA LEU A 74 -5.21 4.07 9.20
C LEU A 74 -5.11 3.03 10.31
N PHE A 75 -6.26 2.62 10.79
CA PHE A 75 -6.40 1.53 11.75
C PHE A 75 -7.22 0.40 11.13
N PHE A 76 -6.91 -0.81 11.58
CA PHE A 76 -7.60 -2.04 11.21
C PHE A 76 -8.09 -2.75 12.48
N ALA A 77 -9.31 -3.28 12.45
CA ALA A 77 -9.77 -4.28 13.40
C ALA A 77 -10.35 -5.49 12.66
N SER A 78 -10.27 -6.66 13.27
CA SER A 78 -10.93 -7.86 12.72
C SER A 78 -12.44 -7.67 12.70
N VAL A 79 -13.12 -8.35 11.77
CA VAL A 79 -14.60 -8.30 11.70
C VAL A 79 -15.22 -8.68 13.05
N ARG A 80 -14.70 -9.74 13.68
CA ARG A 80 -15.21 -10.24 14.96
C ARG A 80 -15.06 -9.21 16.09
N ASP A 81 -13.92 -8.54 16.17
CA ASP A 81 -13.68 -7.56 17.22
C ASP A 81 -14.52 -6.30 17.00
N TYR A 82 -14.67 -5.90 15.73
CA TYR A 82 -15.51 -4.77 15.34
C TYR A 82 -17.00 -5.03 15.62
N GLU A 83 -17.53 -6.22 15.29
CA GLU A 83 -18.90 -6.63 15.62
C GLU A 83 -19.15 -6.66 17.14
N ARG A 84 -18.16 -7.15 17.89
CA ARG A 84 -18.21 -7.17 19.36
C ARG A 84 -18.25 -5.75 19.93
N PHE A 85 -17.42 -4.85 19.40
CA PHE A 85 -17.42 -3.44 19.78
C PHE A 85 -18.73 -2.74 19.42
N GLN A 86 -19.34 -3.06 18.27
CA GLN A 86 -20.67 -2.52 17.93
C GLN A 86 -21.76 -3.00 18.89
N SER A 87 -21.65 -4.24 19.38
CA SER A 87 -22.63 -4.83 20.31
C SER A 87 -22.46 -4.30 21.74
N ASP A 88 -21.23 -4.03 22.15
CA ASP A 88 -20.87 -3.47 23.46
C ASP A 88 -19.76 -2.42 23.32
N PRO A 89 -20.12 -1.14 23.11
CA PRO A 89 -19.15 -0.05 22.95
C PRO A 89 -18.28 0.22 24.18
N GLY A 90 -18.62 -0.37 25.34
CA GLY A 90 -17.84 -0.29 26.56
C GLY A 90 -16.58 -1.16 26.54
N GLN A 91 -16.44 -2.06 25.56
CA GLN A 91 -15.28 -2.94 25.46
C GLN A 91 -14.13 -2.32 24.65
N PRO A 92 -12.88 -2.53 25.07
CA PRO A 92 -11.72 -2.12 24.28
C PRO A 92 -11.72 -2.83 22.92
N LEU A 93 -11.63 -2.06 21.85
CA LEU A 93 -11.40 -2.58 20.50
C LEU A 93 -9.90 -2.75 20.29
N GLU A 94 -9.45 -3.96 19.97
CA GLU A 94 -8.08 -4.20 19.57
C GLU A 94 -7.88 -3.70 18.13
N VAL A 95 -7.01 -2.69 17.98
CA VAL A 95 -6.75 -2.05 16.70
C VAL A 95 -5.29 -2.21 16.33
N VAL A 96 -5.04 -2.51 15.07
CA VAL A 96 -3.69 -2.63 14.51
C VAL A 96 -3.46 -1.46 13.56
N PRO A 97 -2.36 -0.69 13.71
CA PRO A 97 -2.01 0.32 12.73
C PRO A 97 -1.69 -0.37 11.40
N LEU A 98 -2.31 0.10 10.32
CA LEU A 98 -2.14 -0.49 8.99
C LEU A 98 -1.54 0.56 8.05
N GLN A 99 -0.40 0.27 7.43
CA GLN A 99 0.18 1.21 6.48
C GLN A 99 -0.50 1.06 5.11
N PRO A 100 -0.90 2.15 4.44
CA PRO A 100 -1.48 2.09 3.10
C PRO A 100 -0.56 1.35 2.11
N ASP A 101 0.75 1.54 2.27
CA ASP A 101 1.80 0.92 1.45
C ASP A 101 1.86 -0.61 1.56
N GLU A 102 1.29 -1.18 2.64
CA GLU A 102 1.22 -2.62 2.83
C GLU A 102 0.02 -3.24 2.12
N ILE A 103 -0.97 -2.43 1.69
CA ILE A 103 -2.21 -2.89 1.09
C ILE A 103 -2.05 -2.91 -0.43
N MET A 104 -2.19 -4.09 -1.01
CA MET A 104 -2.15 -4.29 -2.46
C MET A 104 -3.55 -4.29 -3.09
N ALA A 105 -4.55 -4.80 -2.37
CA ALA A 105 -5.93 -4.82 -2.83
C ALA A 105 -6.91 -4.80 -1.65
N ALA A 106 -8.10 -4.26 -1.88
CA ALA A 106 -9.22 -4.26 -0.96
C ALA A 106 -10.49 -4.61 -1.75
N GLU A 107 -11.26 -5.53 -1.21
CA GLU A 107 -12.53 -5.97 -1.78
C GLU A 107 -13.58 -5.91 -0.67
N SER A 108 -14.73 -5.28 -0.93
CA SER A 108 -15.87 -5.33 0.00
C SER A 108 -16.45 -6.73 -0.01
N ILE A 109 -16.68 -7.29 1.18
CA ILE A 109 -17.26 -8.62 1.38
C ILE A 109 -18.71 -8.55 1.87
N ALA A 110 -19.25 -7.35 2.06
CA ALA A 110 -20.66 -7.13 2.36
C ALA A 110 -21.43 -6.87 1.05
N SER A 111 -22.30 -7.80 0.68
CA SER A 111 -23.42 -7.57 -0.24
C SER A 111 -24.72 -7.46 0.56
#